data_AF-A0A2T5JHG7-F1
#
_entry.id   AF-A0A2T5JHG7-F1
#
_cell.length_a   1.000
_cell.length_b   1.000
_cell.length_c   1.000
_cell.angle_alpha   90.00
_cell.angle_beta   90.00
_cell.angle_gamma   90.00
#
_symmetry.space_group_name_H-M   'P 1'
#
loop_
_entity.id
_entity.type
_entity.pdbx_description
1 polymer ?
#
loop_
_entity_poly.entity_id
_entity_poly.type
_entity_poly.pdbx_seq_one_letter_code
_entity_poly.pdbx_strand_id
1 'polypeptide(L)'
;MIPGIFPRVFYLGCVVLMTLGFLPAIHAQQTGNIPGDTWQPHRPDNQPKQKEAISGGACIVQTGAFPVGFNAYVVPDGDHPSFPPFCSPVPAGPLNLVIDILAPDVREAPLAVRLMKVEGGEEREVLSVPAKEYTSGNIPLAVNLEPLGKYNVLLLGNDASGNIISLVSIPLDVRKAGDFVHTGNGGTGWGFLLLVVGLAGLTGGLLYFWRPKPKPVVTHTHTGGAG
;
A
#
# COMPACT_ATOMS: atom_id res chain seq x y z
N MET A 1 23.15 -51.50 -36.86
CA MET A 1 23.90 -50.24 -37.09
C MET A 1 22.90 -49.11 -37.22
N ILE A 2 22.92 -48.16 -36.28
CA ILE A 2 22.70 -46.69 -36.39
C ILE A 2 22.91 -46.19 -34.94
N PRO A 3 24.00 -45.45 -34.65
CA PRO A 3 24.31 -45.00 -33.29
C PRO A 3 23.77 -43.59 -33.00
N GLY A 4 23.33 -43.40 -31.75
CA GLY A 4 23.55 -42.21 -30.91
C GLY A 4 23.30 -40.80 -31.48
N ILE A 5 22.06 -40.31 -31.39
CA ILE A 5 21.75 -38.86 -31.50
C ILE A 5 20.97 -38.32 -30.29
N PHE A 6 20.44 -39.19 -29.41
CA PHE A 6 19.53 -38.76 -28.34
C PHE A 6 20.14 -38.15 -27.06
N PRO A 7 21.42 -38.35 -26.65
CA PRO A 7 21.86 -37.83 -25.35
C PRO A 7 22.27 -36.35 -25.38
N ARG A 8 22.42 -35.72 -26.56
CA ARG A 8 22.92 -34.33 -26.66
C ARG A 8 21.86 -33.24 -26.57
N VAL A 9 20.62 -33.52 -27.01
CA VAL A 9 19.56 -32.50 -27.01
C VAL A 9 19.01 -32.26 -25.60
N PHE A 10 18.96 -33.30 -24.76
CA PHE A 10 18.48 -33.19 -23.38
C PHE A 10 19.47 -32.46 -22.46
N TYR A 11 20.77 -32.61 -22.72
CA TYR A 11 21.82 -31.92 -21.96
C TYR A 11 21.87 -30.42 -22.28
N LEU A 12 21.64 -30.03 -23.53
CA LEU A 12 21.65 -28.61 -23.92
C LEU A 12 20.45 -27.84 -23.34
N GLY A 13 19.28 -28.48 -23.26
CA GLY A 13 18.08 -27.90 -22.66
C GLY A 13 18.19 -27.70 -21.13
N CYS A 14 18.83 -28.63 -20.42
CA CYS A 14 19.03 -28.50 -18.96
C CYS A 14 20.08 -27.43 -18.60
N VAL A 15 21.10 -27.22 -19.43
CA VAL A 15 22.12 -26.18 -19.16
C VAL A 15 21.57 -24.77 -19.39
N VAL A 16 20.68 -24.56 -20.36
CA VAL A 16 20.05 -23.24 -20.60
C VAL A 16 19.07 -22.87 -19.48
N LEU A 17 18.39 -23.84 -18.85
CA LEU A 17 17.51 -23.56 -17.72
C LEU A 17 18.30 -23.24 -16.43
N MET A 18 19.49 -23.83 -16.26
CA MET A 18 20.36 -23.56 -15.11
C MET A 18 21.15 -22.24 -15.23
N THR A 19 21.41 -21.72 -16.43
CA THR A 19 22.10 -20.43 -16.60
C THR A 19 21.17 -19.21 -16.50
N LEU A 20 19.85 -19.38 -16.64
CA LEU A 20 18.87 -18.33 -16.36
C LEU A 20 18.54 -18.19 -14.85
N GLY A 21 18.98 -19.14 -14.01
CA GLY A 21 18.85 -19.09 -12.56
C GLY A 21 19.99 -18.38 -11.81
N PHE A 22 21.05 -17.97 -12.52
CA PHE A 22 22.22 -17.29 -11.95
C PHE A 22 22.57 -16.00 -12.68
N LEU A 23 21.57 -15.22 -13.12
CA LEU A 23 21.81 -13.79 -13.17
C LEU A 23 21.83 -13.30 -11.70
N PRO A 24 22.92 -12.69 -11.21
CA PRO A 24 22.79 -11.87 -10.03
C PRO A 24 21.76 -10.81 -10.41
N ALA A 25 20.61 -10.84 -9.75
CA ALA A 25 19.76 -9.67 -9.69
C ALA A 25 20.70 -8.55 -9.24
N ILE A 26 21.00 -7.64 -10.17
CA ILE A 26 21.55 -6.33 -9.85
C ILE A 26 20.48 -5.71 -8.96
N HIS A 27 20.60 -6.00 -7.67
CA HIS A 27 20.03 -5.19 -6.63
C HIS A 27 20.73 -3.86 -6.83
N ALA A 28 20.01 -2.91 -7.41
CA ALA A 28 20.28 -1.51 -7.16
C ALA A 28 20.02 -1.28 -5.66
N GLN A 29 20.92 -1.75 -4.81
CA GLN A 29 21.17 -1.14 -3.52
C GLN A 29 21.76 0.23 -3.84
N GLN A 30 20.89 1.24 -3.90
CA GLN A 30 21.33 2.60 -3.65
C GLN A 30 21.67 2.70 -2.16
N THR A 31 22.80 2.10 -1.78
CA THR A 31 23.50 2.45 -0.54
C THR A 31 24.19 3.79 -0.84
N GLY A 32 23.40 4.85 -0.78
CA GLY A 32 23.91 6.21 -0.80
C GLY A 32 24.58 6.49 0.54
N ASN A 33 25.87 6.17 0.65
CA ASN A 33 26.75 7.01 1.45
C ASN A 33 26.84 8.35 0.71
N ILE A 34 26.04 9.33 1.13
CA ILE A 34 26.21 10.72 0.70
C ILE A 34 26.43 11.57 1.95
N PRO A 35 27.64 12.15 2.11
CA PRO A 35 27.89 13.26 3.02
C PRO A 35 27.01 14.45 2.66
N GLY A 36 26.72 15.30 3.65
CA GLY A 36 25.77 16.42 3.55
C GLY A 36 25.86 17.30 2.31
N ASP A 37 24.73 17.96 2.07
CA ASP A 37 24.57 19.14 1.21
C ASP A 37 24.42 18.88 -0.30
N THR A 38 23.25 18.40 -0.73
CA THR A 38 22.73 18.74 -2.07
C THR A 38 21.21 18.72 -2.08
N TRP A 39 20.60 19.91 -2.04
CA TRP A 39 19.17 20.10 -2.34
C TRP A 39 18.92 19.75 -3.82
N GLN A 40 18.19 18.67 -4.08
CA GLN A 40 17.69 18.36 -5.44
C GLN A 40 16.25 18.86 -5.60
N PRO A 41 15.92 19.61 -6.68
CA PRO A 41 14.56 20.08 -6.92
C PRO A 41 13.63 18.91 -7.28
N HIS A 42 12.52 18.78 -6.54
CA HIS A 42 11.50 17.76 -6.78
C HIS A 42 10.72 18.01 -8.08
N ARG A 43 10.59 16.95 -8.88
CA ARG A 43 9.77 16.87 -10.11
C ARG A 43 8.28 16.80 -9.73
N PRO A 44 7.38 17.54 -10.41
CA PRO A 44 5.95 17.52 -10.08
C PRO A 44 5.33 16.23 -10.65
N ASP A 45 4.99 15.30 -9.78
CA ASP A 45 4.14 14.16 -10.12
C ASP A 45 2.69 14.52 -9.76
N ASN A 46 1.79 14.44 -10.74
CA ASN A 46 0.42 14.97 -10.72
C ASN A 46 -0.56 14.09 -9.91
N GLN A 47 -0.11 13.53 -8.79
CA GLN A 47 -0.92 12.77 -7.85
C GLN A 47 -0.64 13.34 -6.47
N PRO A 48 -1.66 13.72 -5.67
CA PRO A 48 -1.45 14.04 -4.26
C PRO A 48 -1.08 12.75 -3.53
N LYS A 49 0.17 12.32 -3.68
CA LYS A 49 0.74 11.20 -2.95
C LYS A 49 1.13 11.77 -1.59
N GLN A 50 0.31 11.47 -0.59
CA GLN A 50 0.74 11.55 0.80
C GLN A 50 1.99 10.66 0.94
N LYS A 51 3.17 11.28 0.94
CA LYS A 51 4.42 10.60 1.23
C LYS A 51 4.46 10.44 2.74
N GLU A 52 4.11 9.25 3.22
CA GLU A 52 4.38 8.82 4.59
C GLU A 52 5.89 8.70 4.81
N ALA A 53 6.59 9.84 4.81
CA ALA A 53 7.94 9.94 5.35
C ALA A 53 7.75 10.12 6.85
N ILE A 54 7.77 9.00 7.58
CA ILE A 54 7.74 9.01 9.05
C ILE A 54 9.04 9.63 9.53
N SER A 55 9.06 10.95 9.65
CA SER A 55 10.07 11.71 10.38
C SER A 55 9.38 12.28 11.61
N GLY A 56 9.56 11.62 12.76
CA GLY A 56 9.00 12.08 14.04
C GLY A 56 7.55 11.67 14.36
N GLY A 57 6.99 10.67 13.66
CA GLY A 57 5.65 10.13 13.96
C GLY A 57 4.48 10.89 13.34
N ALA A 58 4.74 11.98 12.61
CA ALA A 58 3.74 12.71 11.84
C ALA A 58 3.75 12.31 10.35
N CYS A 59 2.58 12.30 9.72
CA CYS A 59 2.49 12.07 8.28
C CYS A 59 2.64 13.35 7.49
N ILE A 60 3.58 13.36 6.54
CA ILE A 60 3.88 14.54 5.75
C ILE A 60 3.00 14.58 4.50
N VAL A 61 2.23 15.65 4.36
CA VAL A 61 1.32 15.90 3.24
C VAL A 61 1.89 17.03 2.39
N GLN A 62 2.07 16.77 1.10
CA GLN A 62 2.67 17.68 0.12
C GLN A 62 1.77 17.77 -1.10
N THR A 63 0.70 18.54 -0.98
CA THR A 63 -0.36 18.66 -1.99
C THR A 63 -0.55 20.07 -2.52
N GLY A 64 0.15 21.06 -1.96
CA GLY A 64 -0.04 22.46 -2.27
C GLY A 64 1.22 23.30 -2.01
N ALA A 65 1.00 24.54 -1.57
CA ALA A 65 2.04 25.58 -1.48
C ALA A 65 3.19 25.26 -0.50
N PHE A 66 2.93 24.46 0.54
CA PHE A 66 3.93 24.07 1.53
C PHE A 66 3.61 22.69 2.14
N PRO A 67 4.63 21.97 2.67
CA PRO A 67 4.43 20.70 3.36
C PRO A 67 3.78 20.91 4.73
N VAL A 68 2.87 20.01 5.11
CA VAL A 68 2.26 19.96 6.45
C VAL A 68 2.40 18.58 7.07
N GLY A 69 2.59 18.51 8.38
CA GLY A 69 2.41 17.29 9.16
C GLY A 69 0.93 17.09 9.46
N PHE A 70 0.44 15.85 9.43
CA PHE A 70 -0.94 15.51 9.76
C PHE A 70 -0.97 14.32 10.70
N ASN A 71 -1.76 14.44 11.77
CA ASN A 71 -1.99 13.42 12.78
C ASN A 71 -3.47 13.43 13.20
N ALA A 72 -4.10 12.26 13.27
CA ALA A 72 -5.46 12.10 13.74
C ALA A 72 -5.49 11.25 15.01
N TYR A 73 -5.94 11.83 16.12
CA TYR A 73 -6.06 11.12 17.39
C TYR A 73 -7.52 10.77 17.66
N VAL A 74 -7.78 9.50 17.98
CA VAL A 74 -9.10 9.10 18.47
C VAL A 74 -9.27 9.67 19.87
N VAL A 75 -10.43 10.28 20.14
CA VAL A 75 -10.80 10.67 21.50
C VAL A 75 -11.34 9.42 22.19
N PRO A 76 -10.62 8.84 23.17
CA PRO A 76 -11.09 7.63 23.84
C PRO A 76 -12.28 7.96 24.76
N ASP A 77 -13.24 7.03 24.83
CA ASP A 77 -14.27 7.05 25.87
C ASP A 77 -13.68 6.47 27.17
N GLY A 78 -13.47 7.32 28.19
CA GLY A 78 -12.99 6.91 29.51
C GLY A 78 -11.46 6.80 29.66
N ASP A 79 -11.01 6.01 30.65
CA ASP A 79 -9.60 5.84 31.02
C ASP A 79 -8.88 4.81 30.11
N HIS A 80 -8.88 5.04 28.81
CA HIS A 80 -8.15 4.20 27.86
C HIS A 80 -6.86 4.89 27.40
N PRO A 81 -5.75 4.14 27.27
CA PRO A 81 -4.48 4.73 26.87
C PRO A 81 -4.60 5.36 25.48
N SER A 82 -3.98 6.53 25.30
CA SER A 82 -3.97 7.25 24.03
C SER A 82 -3.48 6.35 22.90
N PHE A 83 -4.30 6.19 21.86
CA PHE A 83 -3.90 5.48 20.64
C PHE A 83 -2.81 6.29 19.90
N PRO A 84 -1.92 5.61 19.16
CA PRO A 84 -1.00 6.29 18.26
C PRO A 84 -1.79 7.11 17.21
N PRO A 85 -1.20 8.19 16.66
CA PRO A 85 -1.86 8.99 15.65
C PRO A 85 -2.10 8.18 14.37
N PHE A 86 -3.27 8.35 13.79
CA PHE A 86 -3.62 7.87 12.46
C PHE A 86 -3.31 8.93 11.41
N CYS A 87 -3.08 8.49 10.17
CA CYS A 87 -2.85 9.39 9.04
C CYS A 87 -3.99 9.30 8.04
N SER A 88 -3.92 8.36 7.12
CA SER A 88 -5.06 7.97 6.29
C SER A 88 -4.87 6.49 5.96
N PRO A 89 -5.90 5.64 6.10
CA PRO A 89 -7.26 5.95 6.53
C PRO A 89 -7.37 6.23 8.05
N VAL A 90 -8.42 6.96 8.46
CA VAL A 90 -8.76 7.30 9.85
C VAL A 90 -10.05 6.60 10.29
N PRO A 91 -10.23 6.27 11.59
CA PRO A 91 -11.47 5.70 12.09
C PRO A 91 -12.62 6.71 12.07
N ALA A 92 -13.82 6.23 11.81
CA ALA A 92 -15.05 6.98 12.01
C ALA A 92 -15.28 7.31 13.49
N GLY A 93 -15.86 8.47 13.76
CA GLY A 93 -16.19 8.95 15.10
C GLY A 93 -15.47 10.26 15.49
N PRO A 94 -15.44 10.59 16.80
CA PRO A 94 -14.80 11.81 17.31
C PRO A 94 -13.27 11.70 17.26
N LEU A 95 -12.66 12.60 16.50
CA LEU A 95 -11.22 12.69 16.32
C LEU A 95 -10.72 14.11 16.64
N ASN A 96 -9.52 14.17 17.19
CA ASN A 96 -8.71 15.38 17.24
C ASN A 96 -7.66 15.32 16.14
N LEU A 97 -7.87 16.09 15.08
CA LEU A 97 -6.90 16.27 14.01
C LEU A 97 -5.90 17.34 14.42
N VAL A 98 -4.62 17.09 14.15
CA VAL A 98 -3.52 18.02 14.41
C VAL A 98 -2.75 18.18 13.10
N ILE A 99 -2.72 19.41 12.61
CA ILE A 99 -2.00 19.77 11.38
C ILE A 99 -0.82 20.64 11.77
N ASP A 100 0.39 20.17 11.49
CA ASP A 100 1.64 20.87 11.78
C ASP A 100 2.12 21.63 10.55
N ILE A 101 2.26 22.95 10.67
CA ILE A 101 2.78 23.82 9.62
C ILE A 101 4.31 23.73 9.65
N LEU A 102 4.88 23.02 8.68
CA LEU A 102 6.33 22.82 8.60
C LEU A 102 7.06 24.02 7.99
N ALA A 103 6.34 24.91 7.31
CA ALA A 103 6.84 26.16 6.75
C ALA A 103 6.70 27.31 7.78
N PRO A 104 7.80 27.83 8.34
CA PRO A 104 7.76 28.80 9.43
C PRO A 104 7.21 30.17 9.00
N ASP A 105 7.45 30.56 7.75
CA ASP A 105 6.97 31.80 7.12
C ASP A 105 5.44 31.89 7.05
N VAL A 106 4.75 30.75 7.01
CA VAL A 106 3.28 30.71 6.92
C VAL A 106 2.60 30.79 8.29
N ARG A 107 3.33 30.60 9.40
CA ARG A 107 2.75 30.53 10.76
C ARG A 107 2.16 31.85 11.24
N GLU A 108 2.69 32.96 10.73
CA GLU A 108 2.26 34.33 11.03
C GLU A 108 1.15 34.80 10.07
N ALA A 109 0.85 34.04 9.01
CA ALA A 109 -0.24 34.35 8.11
C ALA A 109 -1.58 33.81 8.67
N PRO A 110 -2.69 34.56 8.53
CA PRO A 110 -4.00 34.09 8.94
C PRO A 110 -4.47 32.97 8.00
N LEU A 111 -4.64 31.77 8.55
CA LEU A 111 -5.11 30.59 7.83
C LEU A 111 -6.53 30.21 8.29
N ALA A 112 -7.43 29.98 7.34
CA ALA A 112 -8.73 29.37 7.59
C ALA A 112 -8.66 27.87 7.29
N VAL A 113 -9.49 27.09 7.96
CA VAL A 113 -9.55 25.63 7.76
C VAL A 113 -10.96 25.24 7.36
N ARG A 114 -11.10 24.46 6.29
CA ARG A 114 -12.38 23.89 5.89
C ARG A 114 -12.28 22.38 5.79
N LEU A 115 -13.25 21.68 6.35
CA LEU A 115 -13.42 20.25 6.16
C LEU A 115 -14.51 20.04 5.11
N MET A 116 -14.14 19.43 4.00
CA MET A 116 -15.03 19.08 2.90
C MET A 116 -15.25 17.57 2.88
N LYS A 117 -16.47 17.13 2.67
CA LYS A 117 -16.83 15.72 2.42
C LYS A 117 -17.03 15.53 0.93
N VAL A 118 -16.44 14.49 0.36
CA VAL A 118 -16.52 14.17 -1.05
C VAL A 118 -17.53 13.05 -1.27
N GLU A 119 -18.66 13.36 -1.90
CA GLU A 119 -19.71 12.39 -2.24
C GLU A 119 -20.14 12.55 -3.70
N GLY A 120 -20.09 11.46 -4.47
CA GLY A 120 -20.57 11.47 -5.85
C GLY A 120 -19.83 12.42 -6.81
N GLY A 121 -18.65 12.91 -6.44
CA GLY A 121 -17.88 13.91 -7.21
C GLY A 121 -18.11 15.36 -6.76
N GLU A 122 -19.03 15.59 -5.82
CA GLU A 122 -19.30 16.90 -5.23
C GLU A 122 -18.61 17.03 -3.86
N GLU A 123 -18.10 18.22 -3.55
CA GLU A 123 -17.50 18.55 -2.25
C GLU A 123 -18.48 19.37 -1.39
N ARG A 124 -18.86 18.83 -0.23
CA ARG A 124 -19.75 19.49 0.72
C ARG A 124 -19.01 19.93 1.96
N GLU A 125 -19.13 21.21 2.31
CA GLU A 125 -18.56 21.74 3.55
C GLU A 125 -19.23 21.13 4.79
N VAL A 126 -18.42 20.58 5.69
CA VAL A 126 -18.85 19.96 6.97
C VAL A 126 -18.50 20.86 8.15
N LEU A 127 -17.30 21.45 8.12
CA LEU A 127 -16.82 22.34 9.17
C LEU A 127 -15.99 23.46 8.54
N SER A 128 -16.10 24.65 9.12
CA SER A 128 -15.32 25.81 8.71
C SER A 128 -14.83 26.57 9.93
N VAL A 129 -13.51 26.71 10.02
CA VAL A 129 -12.81 27.47 11.03
C VAL A 129 -12.33 28.77 10.37
N PRO A 130 -12.69 29.94 10.94
CA PRO A 130 -12.31 31.22 10.36
C PRO A 130 -10.79 31.43 10.38
N ALA A 131 -10.34 32.38 9.57
CA ALA A 131 -8.92 32.68 9.42
C ALA A 131 -8.31 33.13 10.76
N LYS A 132 -7.25 32.45 11.20
CA LYS A 132 -6.51 32.75 12.42
C LYS A 132 -5.02 32.48 12.22
N GLU A 133 -4.19 33.24 12.93
CA GLU A 133 -2.74 33.01 12.99
C GLU A 133 -2.41 31.82 13.91
N TYR A 134 -1.50 30.96 13.45
CA TYR A 134 -1.06 29.75 14.16
C TYR A 134 0.44 29.82 14.43
N THR A 135 0.84 30.74 15.30
CA THR A 135 2.24 31.02 15.64
C THR A 135 2.99 29.83 16.24
N SER A 136 2.27 28.93 16.92
CA SER A 136 2.81 27.65 17.42
C SER A 136 3.24 26.70 16.30
N GLY A 137 2.73 26.91 15.08
CA GLY A 137 2.92 26.01 13.94
C GLY A 137 2.07 24.75 14.01
N ASN A 138 1.03 24.71 14.85
CA ASN A 138 0.08 23.60 14.89
C ASN A 138 -1.37 24.09 14.89
N ILE A 139 -2.23 23.29 14.26
CA ILE A 139 -3.66 23.57 14.10
C ILE A 139 -4.42 22.38 14.70
N PRO A 140 -4.91 22.48 15.94
CA PRO A 140 -5.78 21.47 16.53
C PRO A 140 -7.21 21.64 16.03
N LEU A 141 -7.84 20.54 15.61
CA LEU A 141 -9.20 20.52 15.08
C LEU A 141 -9.97 19.31 15.62
N ALA A 142 -10.93 19.57 16.51
CA ALA A 142 -11.83 18.54 17.01
C ALA A 142 -13.02 18.38 16.05
N VAL A 143 -13.18 17.19 15.48
CA VAL A 143 -14.22 16.87 14.48
C VAL A 143 -14.84 15.51 14.78
N ASN A 144 -16.10 15.33 14.40
CA ASN A 144 -16.71 14.01 14.32
C ASN A 144 -16.82 13.62 12.85
N LEU A 145 -16.04 12.62 12.41
CA LEU A 145 -16.01 12.15 11.03
C LEU A 145 -16.99 10.99 10.87
N GLU A 146 -18.27 11.31 10.75
CA GLU A 146 -19.33 10.37 10.41
C GLU A 146 -20.33 11.06 9.46
N PRO A 147 -20.72 10.42 8.34
CA PRO A 147 -20.58 9.00 7.98
C PRO A 147 -19.26 8.65 7.26
N LEU A 148 -19.03 7.35 7.02
CA LEU A 148 -17.88 6.82 6.27
C LEU A 148 -17.76 7.46 4.88
N GLY A 149 -16.54 7.70 4.41
CA GLY A 149 -16.32 8.28 3.08
C GLY A 149 -15.00 9.03 2.97
N LYS A 150 -14.86 9.77 1.87
CA LYS A 150 -13.68 10.60 1.60
C LYS A 150 -13.92 12.01 2.07
N TYR A 151 -12.90 12.59 2.70
CA TYR A 151 -12.90 13.96 3.19
C TYR A 151 -11.64 14.67 2.75
N ASN A 152 -11.71 15.98 2.55
CA ASN A 152 -10.57 16.84 2.25
C ASN A 152 -10.53 17.95 3.30
N VAL A 153 -9.41 18.06 4.02
CA VAL A 153 -9.15 19.23 4.87
C VAL A 153 -8.38 20.25 4.05
N LEU A 154 -8.99 21.42 3.84
CA LEU A 154 -8.41 22.52 3.09
C LEU A 154 -7.85 23.56 4.06
N LEU A 155 -6.58 23.92 3.88
CA LEU A 155 -6.00 25.12 4.47
C LEU A 155 -6.12 26.24 3.46
N LEU A 156 -6.86 27.27 3.84
CA LEU A 156 -7.08 28.46 3.03
C LEU A 156 -6.26 29.61 3.60
N GLY A 157 -5.70 30.43 2.72
CA GLY A 157 -5.04 31.67 3.11
C GLY A 157 -5.30 32.75 2.07
N ASN A 158 -4.83 33.96 2.36
CA ASN A 158 -4.96 35.07 1.45
C ASN A 158 -3.81 35.05 0.44
N ASP A 159 -4.11 35.28 -0.83
CA ASP A 159 -3.10 35.59 -1.85
C ASP A 159 -2.57 37.02 -1.66
N ALA A 160 -1.57 37.40 -2.47
CA ALA A 160 -1.02 38.76 -2.47
C ALA A 160 -2.04 39.86 -2.84
N SER A 161 -3.22 39.48 -3.35
CA SER A 161 -4.32 40.35 -3.74
C SER A 161 -5.46 40.39 -2.70
N GLY A 162 -5.34 39.64 -1.59
CA GLY A 162 -6.37 39.54 -0.56
C GLY A 162 -7.50 38.55 -0.86
N ASN A 163 -7.41 37.73 -1.91
CA ASN A 163 -8.39 36.69 -2.21
C ASN A 163 -8.09 35.43 -1.40
N ILE A 164 -9.15 34.76 -0.93
CA ILE A 164 -9.04 33.49 -0.22
C ILE A 164 -8.76 32.38 -1.24
N ILE A 165 -7.60 31.74 -1.14
CA ILE A 165 -7.18 30.63 -1.99
C ILE A 165 -6.90 29.38 -1.15
N SER A 166 -7.10 28.20 -1.75
CA SER A 166 -6.72 26.93 -1.13
C SER A 166 -5.22 26.71 -1.27
N LEU A 167 -4.49 26.76 -0.16
CA LEU A 167 -3.04 26.61 -0.12
C LEU A 167 -2.62 25.15 -0.01
N VAL A 168 -3.32 24.34 0.79
CA VAL A 168 -3.00 22.93 1.02
C VAL A 168 -4.29 22.12 1.11
N SER A 169 -4.30 20.93 0.52
CA SER A 169 -5.43 19.98 0.59
C SER A 169 -4.99 18.64 1.16
N ILE A 170 -5.56 18.23 2.29
CA ILE A 170 -5.21 16.98 2.98
C ILE A 170 -6.32 15.96 2.74
N PRO A 171 -6.12 14.96 1.87
CA PRO A 171 -7.11 13.93 1.61
C PRO A 171 -7.15 12.88 2.73
N LEU A 172 -8.33 12.62 3.26
CA LEU A 172 -8.59 11.67 4.34
C LEU A 172 -9.62 10.63 3.89
N ASP A 173 -9.37 9.36 4.21
CA ASP A 173 -10.32 8.27 4.01
C ASP A 173 -10.83 7.80 5.36
N VAL A 174 -12.14 7.94 5.61
CA VAL A 174 -12.78 7.60 6.89
C VAL A 174 -13.39 6.21 6.78
N ARG A 175 -12.85 5.29 7.57
CA ARG A 175 -13.23 3.87 7.59
C ARG A 175 -13.75 3.44 8.95
N LYS A 176 -14.45 2.30 8.97
CA LYS A 176 -14.91 1.68 10.21
C LYS A 176 -13.70 1.26 11.06
N ALA A 177 -13.75 1.53 12.36
CA ALA A 177 -12.73 1.08 13.30
C ALA A 177 -12.54 -0.45 13.18
N GLY A 178 -11.30 -0.89 12.91
CA GLY A 178 -10.95 -2.31 12.73
C GLY A 178 -10.65 -2.72 11.28
N ASP A 179 -10.93 -1.87 10.28
CA ASP A 179 -10.60 -2.13 8.86
C ASP A 179 -9.18 -1.61 8.46
N PHE A 180 -8.32 -1.38 9.45
CA PHE A 180 -6.94 -0.95 9.26
C PHE A 180 -6.05 -2.15 8.95
N VAL A 181 -6.32 -2.84 7.84
CA VAL A 181 -5.47 -3.95 7.39
C VAL A 181 -4.34 -3.40 6.55
N HIS A 182 -3.11 -3.74 6.91
CA HIS A 182 -1.94 -3.61 6.05
C HIS A 182 -2.25 -4.26 4.68
N THR A 183 -2.55 -3.46 3.65
CA THR A 183 -2.40 -3.89 2.26
C THR A 183 -0.91 -3.92 1.90
N GLY A 184 -0.11 -4.60 2.73
CA GLY A 184 1.11 -5.22 2.27
C GLY A 184 0.67 -6.37 1.38
N ASN A 185 1.36 -6.52 0.24
CA ASN A 185 1.14 -7.52 -0.81
C ASN A 185 1.38 -8.98 -0.34
N GLY A 186 0.90 -9.37 0.84
CA GLY A 186 0.99 -10.70 1.42
C GLY A 186 -0.21 -11.53 0.98
N GLY A 187 -0.02 -12.30 -0.08
CA GLY A 187 -1.03 -13.15 -0.69
C GLY A 187 -1.73 -14.07 0.31
N THR A 188 -3.04 -13.90 0.45
CA THR A 188 -3.96 -14.96 0.86
C THR A 188 -5.27 -14.86 0.07
N GLY A 189 -5.18 -14.36 -1.16
CA GLY A 189 -6.27 -14.40 -2.13
C GLY A 189 -6.33 -15.75 -2.83
N TRP A 190 -7.46 -16.01 -3.49
CA TRP A 190 -7.75 -17.20 -4.32
C TRP A 190 -6.59 -17.65 -5.22
N GLY A 191 -5.70 -16.74 -5.64
CA GLY A 191 -4.49 -17.06 -6.39
C GLY A 191 -3.54 -18.05 -5.69
N PHE A 192 -3.34 -17.93 -4.37
CA PHE A 192 -2.52 -18.90 -3.62
C PHE A 192 -3.20 -20.27 -3.54
N LEU A 193 -4.53 -20.29 -3.34
CA LEU A 193 -5.30 -21.53 -3.30
C LEU A 193 -5.28 -22.24 -4.66
N LEU A 194 -5.44 -21.51 -5.77
CA LEU A 194 -5.33 -22.06 -7.12
C LEU A 194 -3.92 -22.56 -7.44
N LEU A 195 -2.88 -21.88 -6.94
CA LEU A 195 -1.50 -22.33 -7.09
C LEU A 195 -1.26 -23.65 -6.35
N VAL A 196 -1.70 -23.75 -5.09
CA VAL A 196 -1.55 -24.97 -4.29
C VAL A 196 -2.35 -26.13 -4.89
N VAL A 197 -3.61 -25.91 -5.27
CA VAL A 197 -4.45 -26.93 -5.92
C VAL A 197 -3.88 -27.31 -7.29
N GLY A 198 -3.37 -26.35 -8.06
CA GLY A 198 -2.71 -26.59 -9.34
C GLY A 198 -1.46 -27.47 -9.19
N LEU A 199 -0.59 -27.17 -8.22
CA LEU A 199 0.60 -27.98 -7.92
C LEU A 199 0.25 -29.39 -7.42
N ALA A 200 -0.74 -29.51 -6.55
CA ALA A 200 -1.22 -30.80 -6.06
C ALA A 200 -1.87 -31.64 -7.19
N GLY A 201 -2.63 -31.01 -8.08
CA GLY A 201 -3.22 -31.66 -9.25
C GLY A 201 -2.18 -32.14 -10.26
N LEU A 202 -1.16 -31.32 -10.54
CA LEU A 202 -0.06 -31.69 -11.45
C LEU A 202 0.75 -32.87 -10.92
N THR A 203 1.13 -32.83 -9.65
CA THR A 203 1.89 -33.90 -9.00
C THR A 203 1.08 -35.20 -8.89
N GLY A 204 -0.20 -35.11 -8.51
CA GLY A 204 -1.11 -36.27 -8.47
C GLY A 204 -1.36 -36.88 -9.85
N GLY A 205 -1.55 -36.05 -10.89
CA GLY A 205 -1.75 -36.50 -12.27
C GLY A 205 -0.53 -37.22 -12.84
N LEU A 206 0.67 -36.71 -12.59
CA LEU A 206 1.91 -37.36 -13.03
C LEU A 206 2.09 -38.75 -12.40
N LEU A 207 1.85 -38.86 -11.09
CA LEU A 207 1.94 -40.13 -10.35
C LEU A 207 0.92 -41.15 -10.83
N TYR A 208 -0.31 -40.73 -11.15
CA TYR A 208 -1.34 -41.62 -11.68
C TYR A 208 -0.96 -42.17 -13.07
N PHE A 209 -0.46 -41.30 -13.95
CA PHE A 209 -0.09 -41.69 -15.31
C PHE A 209 1.12 -42.64 -15.35
N TRP A 210 2.04 -42.52 -14.41
CA TRP A 210 3.21 -43.39 -14.28
C TRP A 210 2.96 -44.67 -13.47
N ARG A 211 1.72 -44.99 -13.08
CA ARG A 211 1.43 -46.29 -12.49
C ARG A 211 1.54 -47.39 -13.55
N PRO A 212 2.50 -48.32 -13.44
CA PRO A 212 2.60 -49.44 -14.36
C PRO A 212 1.35 -50.31 -14.22
N LYS A 213 0.71 -50.64 -15.35
CA LYS A 213 -0.42 -51.59 -15.36
C LYS A 213 0.08 -52.96 -14.90
N PRO A 214 -0.66 -53.67 -14.03
CA PRO A 214 -0.28 -55.01 -13.62
C PRO A 214 -0.25 -55.93 -14.85
N LYS A 215 0.79 -56.74 -14.97
CA LYS A 215 0.90 -57.71 -16.06
C LYS A 215 -0.21 -58.77 -15.90
N PRO A 216 -0.90 -59.15 -16.98
CA PRO A 216 -1.90 -60.20 -16.91
C PRO A 216 -1.22 -61.51 -16.47
N VAL A 217 -1.80 -62.17 -15.47
CA VAL A 217 -1.40 -63.50 -15.01
C VAL A 217 -1.76 -64.48 -16.11
N VAL A 218 -0.75 -65.02 -16.80
CA VAL A 218 -0.94 -66.10 -17.78
C VAL A 218 -1.21 -67.38 -16.99
N THR A 219 -2.45 -67.84 -17.00
CA THR A 219 -2.82 -69.14 -16.46
C THR A 219 -2.44 -70.19 -17.51
N HIS A 220 -1.40 -70.98 -17.24
CA HIS A 220 -1.08 -72.14 -18.05
C HIS A 220 -2.07 -73.26 -17.76
N THR A 221 -3.02 -73.48 -18.66
CA THR A 221 -3.89 -74.66 -18.64
C THR A 221 -3.06 -75.87 -19.04
N HIS A 222 -2.84 -76.79 -18.10
CA HIS A 222 -2.18 -78.06 -18.34
C HIS A 222 -3.16 -78.99 -19.06
N THR A 223 -2.95 -79.25 -20.35
CA THR A 223 -3.65 -80.31 -21.09
C THR A 223 -3.07 -81.66 -20.69
N GLY A 224 -3.75 -82.34 -19.77
CA GLY A 224 -3.56 -83.77 -19.52
C GLY A 224 -4.33 -84.57 -20.58
N GLY A 225 -3.61 -85.22 -21.48
CA GLY A 225 -4.17 -86.19 -22.41
C GLY A 225 -4.57 -87.47 -21.67
N ALA A 226 -5.77 -87.96 -21.97
CA ALA A 226 -6.21 -89.31 -21.69
C ALA A 226 -6.52 -89.99 -23.02
N GLY A 227 -5.98 -91.19 -23.23
CA GLY A 227 -6.21 -92.03 -24.41
C GLY A 227 -4.93 -92.63 -24.95
#